data_AF-A0A8H7CSQ1-F1
#
_entry.id   AF-A0A8H7CSQ1-F1
#
_cell.length_a   1.000
_cell.length_b   1.000
_cell.length_c   1.000
_cell.angle_alpha   90.00
_cell.angle_beta   90.00
_cell.angle_gamma   90.00
#
_symmetry.space_group_name_H-M   'P 1'
#
loop_
_entity.id
_entity.type
_entity.pdbx_description
1 polymer ?
#
loop_
_entity_poly.entity_id
_entity_poly.type
_entity_poly.pdbx_seq_one_letter_code
_entity_poly.pdbx_strand_id
1 'polypeptide(L)'
;MLLLHVCRIWRGIAVGTPSLWTRMNTRMDSAHSHDMAQAWLTRAKECPLSIRLYRWAVDKEDAEKDVRAISTMSIFQTILVHAHNITSLQLSAVPAKCLHELDQLADSCNFPSLEKLEIGVGKKEANWGPMRDKPCVQLFINAPLLRGVILVGCNASPVFLGSLPWHQLTKYIGTRAYLDDCMDAWRLGLNFVECTLSTD
;
A
#
# COMPACT_ATOMS: atom_id res chain seq x y z
N MET A 1 -16.49 9.92 9.10
CA MET A 1 -17.70 9.90 8.24
C MET A 1 -18.76 10.79 8.86
N LEU A 2 -19.11 11.93 8.23
CA LEU A 2 -20.05 12.92 8.79
C LEU A 2 -21.46 12.34 9.03
N LEU A 3 -21.86 11.34 8.23
CA LEU A 3 -23.17 10.68 8.32
C LEU A 3 -23.45 10.04 9.69
N LEU A 4 -22.41 9.65 10.43
CA LEU A 4 -22.56 9.07 11.77
C LEU A 4 -22.97 10.08 12.84
N HIS A 5 -22.81 11.37 12.56
CA HIS A 5 -22.99 12.47 13.52
C HIS A 5 -24.23 13.32 13.26
N VAL A 6 -25.01 13.04 12.19
CA VAL A 6 -26.20 13.84 11.83
C VAL A 6 -27.36 13.54 12.78
N CYS A 7 -27.86 12.30 12.80
CA CYS A 7 -28.87 11.84 13.74
C CYS A 7 -28.83 10.31 13.88
N ARG A 8 -29.65 9.74 14.78
CA ARG A 8 -29.70 8.29 15.02
C ARG A 8 -30.08 7.48 13.76
N ILE A 9 -30.98 8.00 12.92
CA ILE A 9 -31.43 7.33 11.69
C ILE A 9 -30.26 7.27 10.68
N TRP A 10 -29.60 8.40 10.42
CA TRP A 10 -28.44 8.45 9.53
C TRP A 10 -27.30 7.57 10.03
N ARG A 11 -27.06 7.51 11.34
CA ARG A 11 -26.10 6.57 11.92
C ARG A 11 -26.49 5.12 11.66
N GLY A 12 -27.77 4.75 11.83
CA GLY A 12 -28.27 3.42 11.54
C GLY A 12 -28.08 3.03 10.07
N ILE A 13 -28.46 3.93 9.15
CA ILE A 13 -28.28 3.73 7.71
C ILE A 13 -26.80 3.59 7.37
N ALA A 14 -25.96 4.50 7.87
CA ALA A 14 -24.53 4.51 7.57
C ALA A 14 -23.85 3.22 8.07
N VAL A 15 -24.11 2.79 9.31
CA VAL A 15 -23.56 1.55 9.87
C VAL A 15 -24.11 0.31 9.17
N GLY A 16 -25.38 0.33 8.76
CA GLY A 16 -26.06 -0.79 8.10
C GLY A 16 -25.77 -0.94 6.61
N THR A 17 -25.02 -0.01 5.99
CA THR A 17 -24.75 0.02 4.54
C THR A 17 -23.25 -0.23 4.27
N PRO A 18 -22.84 -1.49 4.00
CA PRO A 18 -21.43 -1.86 3.88
C PRO A 18 -20.67 -1.12 2.77
N SER A 19 -21.35 -0.80 1.66
CA SER A 19 -20.75 -0.12 0.51
C SER A 19 -20.16 1.27 0.86
N LEU A 20 -20.65 1.92 1.91
CA LEU A 20 -20.13 3.20 2.40
C LEU A 20 -18.76 3.09 3.08
N TRP A 21 -18.32 1.87 3.42
CA TRP A 21 -17.09 1.60 4.16
C TRP A 21 -16.01 0.96 3.27
N THR A 22 -16.22 0.93 1.96
CA THR A 22 -15.29 0.32 0.98
C THR A 22 -14.00 1.09 0.80
N ARG A 23 -14.00 2.40 1.09
CA ARG A 23 -12.81 3.26 0.95
C ARG A 23 -12.30 3.66 2.31
N MET A 24 -11.09 3.22 2.65
CA MET A 24 -10.43 3.56 3.92
C MET A 24 -9.17 4.37 3.63
N ASN A 25 -8.98 5.46 4.37
CA ASN A 25 -7.74 6.23 4.35
C ASN A 25 -7.30 6.45 5.80
N THR A 26 -6.18 5.86 6.22
CA THR A 26 -5.73 5.90 7.61
C THR A 26 -4.22 6.07 7.73
N ARG A 27 -3.83 6.69 8.84
CA ARG A 27 -2.43 6.89 9.20
C ARG A 27 -1.82 5.59 9.71
N MET A 28 -0.57 5.30 9.37
CA MET A 28 0.13 4.13 9.91
C MET A 28 0.69 4.38 11.32
N ASP A 29 0.92 5.64 11.67
CA ASP A 29 1.65 6.10 12.86
C ASP A 29 0.74 6.62 13.98
N SER A 30 -0.58 6.41 13.90
CA SER A 30 -1.52 6.85 14.93
C SER A 30 -1.91 5.69 15.85
N ALA A 31 -1.95 5.97 17.16
CA ALA A 31 -2.33 4.98 18.18
C ALA A 31 -3.74 4.41 17.98
N HIS A 32 -4.64 5.19 17.35
CA HIS A 32 -6.03 4.80 17.11
C HIS A 32 -6.25 4.16 15.74
N SER A 33 -5.20 4.04 14.91
CA SER A 33 -5.35 3.55 13.54
C SER A 33 -5.82 2.11 13.48
N HIS A 34 -5.36 1.26 14.39
CA HIS A 34 -5.78 -0.13 14.49
C HIS A 34 -7.29 -0.23 14.76
N ASP A 35 -7.78 0.37 15.86
CA ASP A 35 -9.19 0.32 16.24
C ASP A 35 -10.10 0.93 15.18
N MET A 36 -9.66 2.04 14.58
CA MET A 36 -10.41 2.69 13.51
C MET A 36 -10.51 1.78 12.28
N ALA A 37 -9.40 1.15 11.89
CA ALA A 37 -9.37 0.27 10.74
C ALA A 37 -10.18 -0.99 10.98
N GLN A 38 -10.07 -1.60 12.16
CA GLN A 38 -10.87 -2.75 12.55
C GLN A 38 -12.37 -2.42 12.48
N ALA A 39 -12.79 -1.28 13.05
CA ALA A 39 -14.18 -0.85 13.01
C ALA A 39 -14.66 -0.52 11.59
N TRP A 40 -13.78 -0.02 10.73
CA TRP A 40 -14.07 0.29 9.33
C TRP A 40 -14.24 -0.99 8.50
N LEU A 41 -13.28 -1.90 8.59
CA LEU A 41 -13.24 -3.17 7.85
C LEU A 41 -14.37 -4.10 8.28
N THR A 42 -14.68 -4.17 9.57
CA THR A 42 -15.85 -4.92 10.08
C THR A 42 -17.16 -4.44 9.45
N ARG A 43 -17.31 -3.13 9.21
CA ARG A 43 -18.52 -2.57 8.60
C ARG A 43 -18.59 -2.77 7.09
N ALA A 44 -17.44 -2.83 6.42
CA ALA A 44 -17.36 -3.10 4.99
C ALA A 44 -17.76 -4.53 4.61
N LYS A 45 -17.72 -5.47 5.57
CA LYS A 45 -18.06 -6.90 5.37
C LYS A 45 -17.25 -7.48 4.20
N GLU A 46 -17.94 -8.08 3.22
CA GLU A 46 -17.37 -8.71 2.03
C GLU A 46 -17.26 -7.75 0.83
N CYS A 47 -17.56 -6.46 1.01
CA CYS A 47 -17.48 -5.52 -0.10
C CYS A 47 -16.01 -5.31 -0.55
N PRO A 48 -15.77 -5.09 -1.86
CA PRO A 48 -14.46 -4.74 -2.39
C PRO A 48 -13.84 -3.53 -1.68
N LEU A 49 -12.59 -3.66 -1.23
CA LEU A 49 -11.90 -2.67 -0.41
C LEU A 49 -10.84 -1.90 -1.21
N SER A 50 -10.87 -0.59 -1.05
CA SER A 50 -9.82 0.34 -1.50
C SER A 50 -9.20 1.00 -0.27
N ILE A 51 -7.96 0.63 0.05
CA ILE A 51 -7.29 1.03 1.28
C ILE A 51 -6.08 1.90 0.95
N ARG A 52 -5.99 3.04 1.63
CA ARG A 52 -4.81 3.92 1.64
C ARG A 52 -4.24 4.00 3.04
N LEU A 53 -2.97 3.63 3.16
CA LEU A 53 -2.15 3.78 4.34
C LEU A 53 -1.07 4.82 4.07
N TYR A 54 -0.89 5.77 4.98
CA TYR A 54 0.14 6.80 4.83
C TYR A 54 0.81 7.13 6.16
N ARG A 55 2.05 7.62 6.08
CA ARG A 55 2.77 8.24 7.19
C ARG A 55 3.15 9.67 6.80
N TRP A 56 3.07 10.60 7.74
CA TRP A 56 3.61 11.94 7.51
C TRP A 56 5.13 11.93 7.64
N ALA A 57 5.81 12.61 6.72
CA ALA A 57 7.23 12.89 6.89
C ALA A 57 7.33 13.91 8.01
N VAL A 58 7.78 13.49 9.20
CA VAL A 58 8.06 14.42 10.29
C VAL A 58 9.24 15.28 9.84
N ASP A 59 9.03 16.59 9.74
CA ASP A 59 10.11 17.54 9.49
C ASP A 59 11.12 17.47 10.66
N LYS A 60 12.39 17.68 10.32
CA LYS A 60 13.57 17.22 11.09
C LYS A 60 13.66 17.72 12.55
N GLU A 61 12.83 18.65 12.99
CA GLU A 61 12.94 19.27 14.33
C GLU A 61 12.10 18.58 15.43
N ASP A 62 11.09 17.77 15.08
CA ASP A 62 10.24 17.08 16.07
C ASP A 62 10.54 15.58 16.22
N ALA A 63 11.47 15.04 15.40
CA ALA A 63 11.78 13.62 15.33
C ALA A 63 12.36 13.02 16.63
N GLU A 64 12.81 13.84 17.58
CA GLU A 64 13.32 13.38 18.86
C GLU A 64 12.26 13.31 19.97
N LYS A 65 11.09 13.93 19.78
CA LYS A 65 10.05 14.00 20.83
C LYS A 65 8.76 13.26 20.49
N ASP A 66 8.51 12.99 19.22
CA ASP A 66 7.26 12.36 18.82
C ASP A 66 7.37 10.84 18.68
N VAL A 67 6.73 10.18 19.65
CA VAL A 67 6.06 8.88 19.48
C VAL A 67 7.00 7.67 19.39
N ARG A 68 7.24 7.09 20.58
CA ARG A 68 7.43 5.64 20.83
C ARG A 68 7.01 4.82 19.63
N ALA A 69 7.88 3.97 19.10
CA ALA A 69 7.60 3.02 18.02
C ALA A 69 6.19 2.41 18.11
N ILE A 70 5.17 3.10 17.59
CA ILE A 70 3.84 2.54 17.44
C ILE A 70 4.05 1.52 16.34
N SER A 71 3.94 0.25 16.74
CA SER A 71 4.11 -0.87 15.84
C SER A 71 3.12 -0.71 14.69
N THR A 72 3.61 -0.29 13.53
CA THR A 72 2.84 -0.22 12.29
C THR A 72 2.30 -1.60 11.91
N MET A 73 2.84 -2.66 12.49
CA MET A 73 2.38 -4.03 12.23
C MET A 73 0.95 -4.27 12.69
N SER A 74 0.45 -3.60 13.73
CA SER A 74 -0.92 -3.83 14.19
C SER A 74 -1.96 -3.45 13.13
N ILE A 75 -1.78 -2.32 12.45
CA ILE A 75 -2.67 -1.89 11.37
C ILE A 75 -2.53 -2.79 10.14
N PHE A 76 -1.31 -3.21 9.80
CA PHE A 76 -1.11 -4.14 8.69
C PHE A 76 -1.77 -5.49 8.96
N GLN A 77 -1.58 -6.08 10.13
CA GLN A 77 -2.24 -7.33 10.52
C GLN A 77 -3.77 -7.23 10.40
N THR A 78 -4.36 -6.12 10.84
CA THR A 78 -5.81 -5.89 10.67
C THR A 78 -6.23 -5.90 9.21
N ILE A 79 -5.46 -5.26 8.34
CA ILE A 79 -5.79 -5.17 6.91
C ILE A 79 -5.59 -6.50 6.20
N LEU A 80 -4.52 -7.23 6.56
CA LEU A 80 -4.18 -8.52 5.98
C LEU A 80 -5.27 -9.58 6.22
N VAL A 81 -5.98 -9.52 7.36
CA VAL A 81 -7.18 -10.38 7.60
C VAL A 81 -8.24 -10.22 6.49
N HIS A 82 -8.31 -9.04 5.87
CA HIS A 82 -9.26 -8.74 4.80
C HIS A 82 -8.64 -8.76 3.39
N ALA A 83 -7.41 -9.29 3.23
CA ALA A 83 -6.66 -9.25 1.98
C ALA A 83 -7.43 -9.80 0.77
N HIS A 84 -8.27 -10.81 0.98
CA HIS A 84 -9.11 -11.42 -0.05
C HIS A 84 -10.09 -10.46 -0.73
N ASN A 85 -10.52 -9.40 -0.05
CA ASN A 85 -11.47 -8.39 -0.58
C ASN A 85 -10.79 -7.11 -1.05
N ILE A 86 -9.47 -6.98 -0.89
CA ILE A 86 -8.76 -5.76 -1.27
C ILE A 86 -8.57 -5.73 -2.78
N THR A 87 -9.15 -4.71 -3.43
CA THR A 87 -9.01 -4.46 -4.87
C THR A 87 -8.01 -3.36 -5.17
N SER A 88 -7.81 -2.43 -4.24
CA SER A 88 -6.83 -1.35 -4.35
C SER A 88 -6.09 -1.15 -3.04
N LEU A 89 -4.76 -1.24 -3.06
CA LEU A 89 -3.91 -1.00 -1.90
C LEU A 89 -2.89 0.10 -2.21
N GLN A 90 -2.91 1.16 -1.42
CA GLN A 90 -1.97 2.27 -1.52
C GLN A 90 -1.20 2.41 -0.22
N LEU A 91 0.12 2.31 -0.29
CA LEU A 91 1.02 2.41 0.85
C LEU A 91 1.97 3.58 0.62
N SER A 92 1.79 4.70 1.30
CA SER A 92 2.58 5.93 1.11
C SER A 92 3.55 6.19 2.27
N ALA A 93 4.81 6.49 1.96
CA ALA A 93 5.89 6.75 2.91
C ALA A 93 6.12 5.58 3.90
N VAL A 94 6.07 4.35 3.40
CA VAL A 94 6.35 3.13 4.18
C VAL A 94 7.86 3.03 4.44
N PRO A 95 8.30 2.73 5.67
CA PRO A 95 9.68 2.33 5.94
C PRO A 95 10.01 0.97 5.31
N ALA A 96 11.20 0.81 4.76
CA ALA A 96 11.68 -0.42 4.12
C ALA A 96 11.66 -1.60 5.09
N LYS A 97 11.95 -1.36 6.39
CA LYS A 97 11.84 -2.37 7.45
C LYS A 97 10.42 -2.93 7.55
N CYS A 98 9.39 -2.09 7.41
CA CYS A 98 8.00 -2.55 7.45
C CYS A 98 7.67 -3.41 6.22
N LEU A 99 8.20 -3.09 5.04
CA LEU A 99 8.02 -3.93 3.85
C LEU A 99 8.66 -5.31 4.02
N HIS A 100 9.83 -5.39 4.65
CA HIS A 100 10.46 -6.67 5.01
C HIS A 100 9.66 -7.48 6.02
N GLU A 101 9.11 -6.82 7.05
CA GLU A 101 8.26 -7.49 8.05
C GLU A 101 6.96 -8.00 7.43
N LEU A 102 6.39 -7.25 6.48
CA LEU A 102 5.23 -7.71 5.71
C LEU A 102 5.55 -8.88 4.80
N ASP A 103 6.76 -8.94 4.27
CA ASP A 103 7.22 -10.05 3.45
C ASP A 103 7.29 -11.37 4.24
N GLN A 104 7.67 -11.30 5.52
CA GLN A 104 7.62 -12.47 6.41
C GLN A 104 6.20 -13.00 6.65
N LEU A 105 5.17 -12.19 6.35
CA LEU A 105 3.77 -12.58 6.43
C LEU A 105 3.21 -13.06 5.08
N ALA A 106 4.00 -13.03 4.00
CA ALA A 106 3.56 -13.36 2.65
C ALA A 106 2.95 -14.78 2.54
N ASP A 107 3.51 -15.76 3.25
CA ASP A 107 3.00 -17.15 3.23
C ASP A 107 1.59 -17.29 3.82
N SER A 108 1.18 -16.33 4.65
CA SER A 108 -0.12 -16.34 5.34
C SER A 108 -1.20 -15.51 4.64
N CYS A 109 -0.83 -14.73 3.62
CA CYS A 109 -1.70 -13.70 3.04
C CYS A 109 -1.70 -13.77 1.51
N ASN A 110 -2.90 -13.87 0.92
CA ASN A 110 -3.08 -13.79 -0.52
C ASN A 110 -3.94 -12.57 -0.88
N PHE A 111 -3.69 -12.01 -2.06
CA PHE A 111 -4.39 -10.85 -2.61
C PHE A 111 -5.16 -11.21 -3.89
N PRO A 112 -6.10 -12.18 -3.85
CA PRO A 112 -6.77 -12.72 -5.03
C PRO A 112 -7.54 -11.66 -5.83
N SER A 113 -8.06 -10.63 -5.16
CA SER A 113 -8.88 -9.58 -5.76
C SER A 113 -8.12 -8.30 -6.09
N LEU A 114 -6.81 -8.23 -5.81
CA LEU A 114 -6.05 -6.99 -5.92
C LEU A 114 -5.81 -6.62 -7.38
N GLU A 115 -6.31 -5.46 -7.80
CA GLU A 115 -6.18 -4.93 -9.16
C GLU A 115 -5.16 -3.80 -9.26
N LYS A 116 -5.04 -3.00 -8.19
CA LYS A 116 -4.21 -1.79 -8.14
C LYS A 116 -3.34 -1.77 -6.90
N LEU A 117 -2.04 -1.61 -7.11
CA LEU A 117 -1.04 -1.51 -6.04
C LEU A 117 -0.26 -0.20 -6.21
N GLU A 118 -0.19 0.59 -5.15
CA GLU A 118 0.67 1.78 -5.09
C GLU A 118 1.58 1.66 -3.87
N ILE A 119 2.88 1.79 -4.08
CA ILE A 119 3.88 1.75 -3.03
C ILE A 119 4.77 2.99 -3.14
N GLY A 120 4.86 3.74 -2.05
CA GLY A 120 5.82 4.81 -1.90
C GLY A 120 6.63 4.65 -0.62
N VAL A 121 7.95 4.71 -0.76
CA VAL A 121 8.92 4.56 0.32
C VAL A 121 9.31 5.95 0.85
N GLY A 122 9.62 6.05 2.15
CA GLY A 122 9.90 7.33 2.80
C GLY A 122 11.14 8.05 2.25
N LYS A 123 11.13 9.40 2.22
CA LYS A 123 12.23 10.24 1.68
C LYS A 123 13.62 9.97 2.29
N LYS A 124 13.71 9.57 3.56
CA LYS A 124 14.99 9.23 4.22
C LYS A 124 15.61 7.94 3.65
N GLU A 125 14.78 7.06 3.11
CA GLU A 125 15.20 5.79 2.50
C GLU A 125 15.38 5.91 0.98
N ALA A 126 14.76 6.90 0.35
CA ALA A 126 15.00 7.26 -1.05
C ALA A 126 16.43 7.76 -1.35
N ASN A 127 17.22 8.08 -0.32
CA ASN A 127 18.63 8.45 -0.43
C ASN A 127 19.59 7.25 -0.35
N TRP A 128 19.04 6.05 -0.16
CA TRP A 128 19.85 4.84 -0.24
C TRP A 128 20.20 4.70 -1.72
N GLY A 129 21.48 4.47 -2.04
CA GLY A 129 21.94 4.24 -3.41
C GLY A 129 21.10 3.15 -4.09
N PRO A 130 21.28 2.92 -5.41
CA PRO A 130 20.42 2.02 -6.19
C PRO A 130 20.20 0.75 -5.39
N MET A 131 18.95 0.54 -4.96
CA MET A 131 18.53 -0.39 -3.92
C MET A 131 18.55 -1.81 -4.51
N ARG A 132 19.72 -2.24 -5.00
CA ARG A 132 19.94 -3.47 -5.76
C ARG A 132 20.05 -4.69 -4.85
N ASP A 133 20.37 -4.50 -3.57
CA ASP A 133 20.70 -5.58 -2.65
C ASP A 133 19.59 -5.94 -1.62
N LYS A 134 18.30 -5.81 -2.01
CA LYS A 134 17.03 -6.20 -1.29
C LYS A 134 16.41 -5.10 -0.42
N PRO A 135 15.06 -5.00 -0.27
CA PRO A 135 13.97 -6.00 -0.30
C PRO A 135 13.49 -6.49 -1.67
N CYS A 136 13.17 -7.78 -1.75
CA CYS A 136 12.20 -8.30 -2.71
C CYS A 136 10.88 -8.48 -1.94
N VAL A 137 9.84 -7.71 -2.24
CA VAL A 137 8.52 -7.93 -1.63
C VAL A 137 7.80 -9.04 -2.43
N GLN A 138 7.71 -10.23 -1.86
CA GLN A 138 6.98 -11.41 -2.35
C GLN A 138 5.48 -11.35 -2.04
N LEU A 139 5.06 -10.50 -1.11
CA LEU A 139 3.67 -10.40 -0.62
C LEU A 139 2.61 -10.35 -1.74
N PHE A 140 2.95 -9.80 -2.90
CA PHE A 140 2.02 -9.59 -4.02
C PHE A 140 2.20 -10.58 -5.17
N ILE A 141 2.97 -11.67 -4.97
CA ILE A 141 3.17 -12.71 -5.99
C ILE A 141 1.84 -13.39 -6.36
N ASN A 142 0.97 -13.61 -5.37
CA ASN A 142 -0.34 -14.24 -5.52
C ASN A 142 -1.46 -13.18 -5.69
N ALA A 143 -1.28 -12.28 -6.67
CA ALA A 143 -2.27 -11.28 -7.06
C ALA A 143 -2.67 -11.43 -8.54
N PRO A 144 -3.48 -12.45 -8.90
CA PRO A 144 -3.78 -12.80 -10.30
C PRO A 144 -4.60 -11.74 -11.06
N LEU A 145 -5.28 -10.86 -10.34
CA LEU A 145 -6.04 -9.76 -10.92
C LEU A 145 -5.25 -8.44 -10.98
N LEU A 146 -3.99 -8.42 -10.54
CA LEU A 146 -3.19 -7.21 -10.53
C LEU A 146 -2.94 -6.73 -11.95
N ARG A 147 -3.34 -5.47 -12.24
CA ARG A 147 -3.18 -4.83 -13.56
C ARG A 147 -2.40 -3.52 -13.48
N GLY A 148 -2.48 -2.81 -12.36
CA GLY A 148 -1.83 -1.50 -12.19
C GLY A 148 -0.87 -1.47 -11.01
N VAL A 149 0.36 -1.02 -11.27
CA VAL A 149 1.38 -0.79 -10.23
C VAL A 149 1.91 0.63 -10.33
N ILE A 150 1.97 1.33 -9.19
CA ILE A 150 2.48 2.70 -9.09
C ILE A 150 3.56 2.74 -8.00
N LEU A 151 4.73 3.27 -8.34
CA LEU A 151 5.88 3.41 -7.44
C LEU A 151 6.25 4.87 -7.27
N VAL A 152 6.03 5.38 -6.06
CA VAL A 152 6.13 6.82 -5.74
C VAL A 152 7.32 7.10 -4.83
N GLY A 153 8.24 7.96 -5.26
CA GLY A 153 9.32 8.45 -4.41
C GLY A 153 10.36 7.39 -4.01
N CYS A 154 10.38 6.25 -4.69
CA CYS A 154 11.36 5.20 -4.51
C CYS A 154 12.40 5.28 -5.64
N ASN A 155 13.67 4.97 -5.37
CA ASN A 155 14.62 4.53 -6.42
C ASN A 155 14.25 3.11 -6.90
N ALA A 156 12.94 2.87 -7.09
CA ALA A 156 12.39 1.54 -7.25
C ALA A 156 12.54 1.11 -8.69
N SER A 157 13.70 0.52 -8.95
CA SER A 157 13.81 -0.50 -9.97
C SER A 157 12.65 -1.48 -9.82
N PRO A 158 12.00 -1.88 -10.93
CA PRO A 158 11.11 -3.05 -10.99
C PRO A 158 11.65 -4.28 -10.25
N VAL A 159 12.97 -4.44 -10.17
CA VAL A 159 13.64 -5.52 -9.44
C VAL A 159 13.34 -5.50 -7.93
N PHE A 160 13.08 -4.34 -7.33
CA PHE A 160 12.65 -4.19 -5.93
C PHE A 160 11.34 -4.97 -5.65
N LEU A 161 10.49 -5.10 -6.66
CA LEU A 161 9.24 -5.86 -6.59
C LEU A 161 9.36 -7.13 -7.44
N GLY A 162 10.54 -7.75 -7.44
CA GLY A 162 10.93 -8.82 -8.36
C GLY A 162 9.99 -10.03 -8.48
N SER A 163 8.98 -10.14 -7.62
CA SER A 163 7.97 -11.20 -7.66
C SER A 163 6.56 -10.72 -7.95
N LEU A 164 6.38 -9.50 -8.46
CA LEU A 164 5.08 -9.13 -9.03
C LEU A 164 4.77 -9.98 -10.27
N PRO A 165 3.49 -10.21 -10.56
CA PRO A 165 3.06 -10.87 -11.78
C PRO A 165 3.17 -9.89 -12.97
N TRP A 166 4.40 -9.51 -13.34
CA TRP A 166 4.69 -8.49 -14.36
C TRP A 166 4.04 -8.77 -15.73
N HIS A 167 3.94 -10.05 -16.09
CA HIS A 167 3.36 -10.49 -17.36
C HIS A 167 1.88 -10.11 -17.54
N GLN A 168 1.12 -9.87 -16.47
CA GLN A 168 -0.31 -9.49 -16.57
C GLN A 168 -0.55 -7.99 -16.31
N LEU A 169 0.48 -7.23 -15.97
CA LEU A 169 0.37 -5.81 -15.72
C LEU A 169 0.13 -5.05 -17.02
N THR A 170 -0.82 -4.12 -16.99
CA THR A 170 -1.16 -3.23 -18.11
C THR A 170 -0.79 -1.78 -17.82
N LYS A 171 -0.61 -1.42 -16.56
CA LYS A 171 -0.25 -0.08 -16.12
C LYS A 171 0.94 -0.13 -15.16
N TYR A 172 1.97 0.64 -15.47
CA TYR A 172 3.11 0.87 -14.60
C TYR A 172 3.47 2.35 -14.56
N ILE A 173 3.56 2.91 -13.35
CA ILE A 173 4.02 4.29 -13.14
C ILE A 173 5.17 4.25 -12.14
N GLY A 174 6.36 4.70 -12.55
CA GLY A 174 7.51 4.90 -11.68
C GLY A 174 7.90 6.36 -11.62
N THR A 175 8.20 6.85 -10.42
CA THR A 175 8.78 8.19 -10.21
C THR A 175 10.18 8.04 -9.63
N ARG A 176 11.10 8.96 -9.99
CA ARG A 176 12.53 8.87 -9.66
C ARG A 176 13.21 7.62 -10.25
N ALA A 177 12.83 7.25 -11.48
CA ALA A 177 13.40 6.11 -12.17
C ALA A 177 14.77 6.46 -12.78
N TYR A 178 15.74 5.55 -12.67
CA TYR A 178 16.99 5.57 -13.43
C TYR A 178 16.80 4.93 -14.81
N LEU A 179 17.75 5.14 -15.72
CA LEU A 179 17.73 4.52 -17.05
C LEU A 179 17.65 2.98 -16.99
N ASP A 180 18.33 2.38 -16.02
CA ASP A 180 18.29 0.93 -15.80
C ASP A 180 16.87 0.47 -15.37
N ASP A 181 16.15 1.28 -14.59
CA ASP A 181 14.78 0.97 -14.17
C ASP A 181 13.83 0.97 -15.37
N CYS A 182 14.07 1.84 -16.35
CA CYS A 182 13.33 1.84 -17.61
C CYS A 182 13.57 0.55 -18.40
N MET A 183 14.82 0.07 -18.44
CA MET A 183 15.18 -1.17 -19.14
C MET A 183 14.56 -2.39 -18.45
N ASP A 184 14.57 -2.43 -17.12
CA ASP A 184 13.94 -3.50 -16.35
C ASP A 184 12.42 -3.50 -16.52
N ALA A 185 11.79 -2.31 -16.53
CA ALA A 185 10.35 -2.18 -16.72
C ALA A 185 9.94 -2.71 -18.10
N TRP A 186 10.71 -2.37 -19.14
CA TRP A 186 10.49 -2.92 -20.48
C TRP A 186 10.67 -4.43 -20.51
N ARG A 187 11.76 -4.96 -19.93
CA ARG A 187 12.05 -6.39 -19.92
C ARG A 187 10.96 -7.22 -19.24
N LEU A 188 10.41 -6.71 -18.13
CA LEU A 188 9.43 -7.44 -17.32
C LEU A 188 7.99 -7.24 -17.80
N GLY A 189 7.64 -6.02 -18.26
CA GLY A 189 6.28 -5.63 -18.62
C GLY A 189 5.99 -5.74 -20.11
N LEU A 190 5.79 -6.97 -20.60
CA LEU A 190 5.49 -7.22 -22.01
C LEU A 190 4.09 -6.73 -22.45
N ASN A 191 3.18 -6.47 -21.51
CA ASN A 191 1.77 -6.15 -21.77
C ASN A 191 1.37 -4.73 -21.32
N PHE A 192 2.33 -3.83 -21.10
CA PHE A 192 2.02 -2.47 -20.70
C PHE A 192 1.28 -1.69 -21.79
N VAL A 193 0.12 -1.15 -21.44
CA VAL A 193 -0.67 -0.19 -22.22
C VAL A 193 -0.32 1.24 -21.78
N GLU A 194 -0.08 1.43 -20.48
CA GLU A 194 0.29 2.72 -19.89
C GLU A 194 1.57 2.53 -19.08
N CYS A 195 2.69 3.08 -19.57
CA CYS A 195 3.96 3.08 -18.85
C CYS A 195 4.43 4.53 -18.73
N THR A 196 4.58 5.04 -17.50
CA THR A 196 5.11 6.37 -17.24
C THR A 196 6.28 6.28 -16.28
N LEU A 197 7.43 6.83 -16.68
CA LEU A 197 8.64 6.86 -15.89
C LEU A 197 9.12 8.31 -15.83
N SER A 198 9.17 8.89 -14.64
CA SER A 198 9.69 10.24 -14.43
C SER A 198 11.04 10.21 -13.71
N THR A 199 11.97 11.02 -14.21
CA THR A 199 13.27 11.32 -13.59
C THR A 199 13.11 12.67 -12.88
N ASP A 200 12.85 12.70 -11.57
CA ASP A 200 12.83 13.94 -10.76
C ASP A 200 14.22 14.26 -10.21
#